data_AF-A0A1V5R912-F1
#
_entry.id   AF-A0A1V5R912-F1
#
_cell.length_a   1.000
_cell.length_b   1.000
_cell.length_c   1.000
_cell.angle_alpha   90.00
_cell.angle_beta   90.00
_cell.angle_gamma   90.00
#
_symmetry.space_group_name_H-M   'P 1'
#
loop_
_entity.id
_entity.type
_entity.pdbx_description
1 polymer ?
#
loop_
_entity_poly.entity_id
_entity_poly.type
_entity_poly.pdbx_seq_one_letter_code
_entity_poly.pdbx_strand_id
1 'polypeptide(L)'
;MSQQLIALAIILFFLGRLFWQKRKKQVAANEFIFWLIFWLTAAIAVFFIKTIDKFFASLGFSSPSINILFYLATIVLFYLILRLRIRLEKVERNLTTIVKEIALTNKK
;
A
#
# COMPACT_ATOMS: atom_id res chain seq x y z
N MET A 1 -14.64 -20.76 7.27
CA MET A 1 -13.93 -21.44 6.16
C MET A 1 -13.82 -20.56 4.91
N SER A 2 -14.79 -19.68 4.61
CA SER A 2 -14.78 -18.76 3.45
C SER A 2 -13.73 -17.62 3.51
N GLN A 3 -13.40 -17.11 4.69
CA GLN A 3 -12.47 -15.97 4.83
C GLN A 3 -11.03 -16.27 4.37
N GLN A 4 -10.55 -17.50 4.54
CA GLN A 4 -9.21 -17.91 4.14
C GLN A 4 -9.08 -18.03 2.61
N LEU A 5 -10.14 -18.46 1.93
CA LEU A 5 -10.20 -18.52 0.47
C LEU A 5 -10.17 -17.12 -0.16
N ILE A 6 -10.89 -16.16 0.43
CA ILE A 6 -10.88 -14.76 -0.02
C ILE A 6 -9.49 -14.15 0.18
N ALA A 7 -8.85 -14.40 1.32
CA ALA A 7 -7.49 -13.94 1.59
C ALA A 7 -6.48 -14.51 0.58
N LEU A 8 -6.58 -15.82 0.29
CA LEU A 8 -5.71 -16.49 -0.68
C LEU A 8 -5.91 -15.93 -2.10
N ALA A 9 -7.16 -15.68 -2.50
CA ALA A 9 -7.48 -15.08 -3.79
C ALA A 9 -6.93 -13.65 -3.92
N ILE A 10 -7.00 -12.84 -2.86
CA ILE A 10 -6.43 -11.49 -2.84
C ILE A 10 -4.91 -11.55 -2.96
N ILE A 11 -4.24 -12.45 -2.23
CA ILE A 11 -2.78 -12.64 -2.30
C ILE A 11 -2.37 -13.05 -3.72
N LEU A 12 -3.05 -14.02 -4.33
CA LEU A 12 -2.80 -14.47 -5.70
C LEU A 12 -3.02 -13.35 -6.73
N PHE A 13 -4.09 -12.56 -6.59
CA PHE A 13 -4.36 -11.42 -7.45
C PHE A 13 -3.25 -10.37 -7.37
N PHE A 14 -2.78 -10.06 -6.16
CA PHE A 14 -1.70 -9.10 -5.95
C PHE A 14 -0.35 -9.60 -6.42
N LEU A 15 -0.02 -10.89 -6.22
CA LEU A 15 1.18 -11.50 -6.81
C LEU A 15 1.14 -11.45 -8.34
N GLY A 16 0.00 -11.77 -8.95
CA GLY A 16 -0.20 -11.67 -10.40
C GLY A 16 -0.01 -10.24 -10.91
N ARG A 17 -0.57 -9.25 -10.21
CA ARG A 17 -0.43 -7.82 -10.55
C ARG A 17 1.02 -7.33 -10.42
N LEU A 18 1.73 -7.74 -9.36
CA LEU A 18 3.16 -7.44 -9.15
C LEU A 18 4.03 -8.04 -10.24
N PHE A 19 3.75 -9.29 -10.63
CA PHE A 19 4.49 -9.97 -11.69
C PHE A 19 4.26 -9.31 -13.05
N TRP A 20 3.03 -8.85 -13.33
CA TRP A 20 2.71 -8.09 -14.54
C TRP A 20 3.41 -6.72 -14.58
N GLN A 21 3.46 -6.01 -13.44
CA GLN A 21 4.19 -4.75 -13.31
C GLN A 21 5.70 -4.92 -13.46
N LYS A 22 6.28 -6.00 -12.93
CA LYS A 22 7.70 -6.34 -13.10
C LYS A 22 8.03 -6.62 -14.58
N ARG A 23 7.17 -7.36 -15.30
CA ARG A 23 7.38 -7.62 -16.75
C ARG A 23 7.38 -6.35 -17.59
N LYS A 24 6.63 -5.31 -17.20
CA LYS A 24 6.62 -4.02 -17.92
C LYS A 24 7.84 -3.13 -17.66
N LYS A 25 8.81 -3.54 -16.83
CA LYS A 25 9.99 -2.73 -16.42
C LYS A 25 9.64 -1.35 -15.84
N GLN A 26 8.40 -1.12 -15.43
CA GLN A 26 7.92 0.17 -14.92
C GLN A 26 8.19 0.37 -13.43
N VAL A 27 8.72 -0.64 -12.73
CA VAL A 27 8.90 -0.63 -11.28
C VAL A 27 10.36 -0.96 -10.98
N ALA A 28 11.06 -0.07 -10.26
CA ALA A 28 12.43 -0.33 -9.83
C ALA A 28 12.46 -1.52 -8.87
N ALA A 29 13.58 -2.26 -8.84
CA ALA A 29 13.73 -3.44 -7.97
C ALA A 29 13.41 -3.15 -6.49
N ASN A 30 13.72 -1.94 -6.02
CA ASN A 30 13.43 -1.48 -4.67
C ASN A 30 11.92 -1.33 -4.40
N GLU A 31 11.16 -0.83 -5.39
CA GLU A 31 9.70 -0.71 -5.26
C GLU A 31 9.02 -2.08 -5.32
N PHE A 32 9.56 -3.03 -6.10
CA PHE A 32 9.11 -4.42 -6.08
C PHE A 32 9.30 -5.05 -4.70
N ILE A 33 10.47 -4.87 -4.08
CA ILE A 33 10.79 -5.39 -2.74
C ILE A 33 9.90 -4.73 -1.67
N PHE A 34 9.69 -3.41 -1.74
CA PHE A 34 8.81 -2.70 -0.81
C PHE A 34 7.37 -3.22 -0.88
N TRP A 35 6.84 -3.40 -2.09
CA TRP A 35 5.51 -3.96 -2.28
C TRP A 35 5.43 -5.43 -1.85
N LEU A 36 6.46 -6.23 -2.11
CA LEU A 36 6.51 -7.63 -1.67
C LEU A 36 6.44 -7.74 -0.14
N ILE A 37 7.22 -6.93 0.58
CA ILE A 37 7.20 -6.85 2.05
C ILE A 37 5.83 -6.39 2.54
N PHE A 38 5.23 -5.38 1.91
CA PHE A 38 3.89 -4.90 2.27
C PHE A 38 2.82 -6.01 2.14
N TRP A 39 2.85 -6.78 1.06
CA TRP A 39 1.93 -7.92 0.85
C TRP A 39 2.17 -9.05 1.86
N LEU A 40 3.43 -9.31 2.21
CA LEU A 40 3.79 -10.30 3.23
C LEU A 40 3.26 -9.91 4.62
N THR A 41 3.44 -8.64 5.01
CA THR A 41 2.90 -8.10 6.25
C THR A 41 1.37 -8.15 6.28
N ALA A 42 0.71 -7.85 5.15
CA ALA A 42 -0.75 -7.96 5.04
C ALA A 42 -1.22 -9.42 5.18
N ALA A 43 -0.52 -10.38 4.58
CA ALA A 43 -0.83 -11.81 4.72
C ALA A 43 -0.69 -12.29 6.17
N ILE A 44 0.36 -11.85 6.87
CA ILE A 44 0.58 -12.14 8.29
C ILE A 44 -0.54 -11.53 9.15
N ALA A 45 -0.94 -10.28 8.87
CA ALA A 45 -2.02 -9.61 9.59
C ALA A 45 -3.37 -10.34 9.43
N VAL A 46 -3.66 -10.89 8.24
CA VAL A 46 -4.86 -11.70 8.01
C VAL A 46 -4.81 -13.04 8.76
N PHE A 47 -3.63 -13.66 8.88
CA PHE A 47 -3.47 -14.89 9.66
C PHE A 47 -3.71 -14.64 11.16
N PHE A 48 -3.24 -13.49 11.66
CA PHE A 48 -3.40 -13.09 13.07
C PHE A 48 -4.79 -12.55 13.42
N ILE A 49 -5.69 -12.35 12.45
CA ILE A 49 -7.04 -11.84 12.69
C ILE A 49 -7.80 -12.66 13.75
N LYS A 50 -7.64 -14.00 13.71
CA LYS A 50 -8.28 -14.93 14.66
C LYS A 50 -7.70 -14.83 16.08
N THR A 51 -6.42 -14.51 16.18
CA THR A 51 -5.73 -14.35 17.47
C THR A 51 -6.13 -13.05 18.13
N ILE A 52 -6.29 -11.99 17.32
CA ILE A 52 -6.79 -10.69 17.73
C ILE A 52 -8.23 -10.84 18.27
N ASP A 53 -9.13 -11.51 17.54
CA ASP A 53 -10.50 -11.75 17.98
C ASP A 53 -10.56 -12.47 19.35
N LYS A 54 -9.70 -13.45 19.60
CA LYS A 54 -9.62 -14.16 20.89
C LYS A 54 -9.11 -13.29 22.03
N PHE A 55 -8.15 -12.41 21.76
CA PHE A 55 -7.58 -11.51 22.76
C PHE A 55 -8.61 -10.45 23.19
N PHE A 56 -9.42 -9.95 22.26
CA PHE A 56 -10.50 -9.00 22.54
C PHE A 56 -11.72 -9.65 23.20
N ALA A 57 -12.01 -10.92 22.90
CA ALA A 57 -13.01 -11.70 23.63
C ALA A 57 -12.65 -11.87 25.12
N SER A 58 -11.36 -11.97 25.46
CA SER A 58 -10.88 -12.00 26.84
C SER A 58 -10.99 -10.65 27.56
N LEU A 59 -11.15 -9.54 26.83
CA LEU A 59 -11.23 -8.18 27.38
C LEU A 59 -12.68 -7.67 27.52
N GLY A 60 -13.68 -8.52 27.27
CA GLY A 60 -15.10 -8.20 27.52
C GLY A 60 -15.82 -7.41 26.41
N PHE A 61 -15.21 -7.26 25.23
CA PHE A 61 -15.84 -6.58 24.10
C PHE A 61 -16.70 -7.56 23.28
N SER A 62 -17.98 -7.69 23.65
CA SER A 62 -18.95 -8.60 23.02
C SER A 62 -19.57 -8.10 21.69
N SER A 63 -18.86 -7.29 20.90
CA SER A 63 -19.39 -6.73 19.64
C SER A 63 -18.58 -7.21 18.43
N PRO A 64 -19.17 -8.00 17.52
CA PRO A 64 -18.51 -8.46 16.30
C PRO A 64 -18.75 -7.47 15.16
N SER A 65 -18.16 -6.27 15.21
CA SER A 65 -18.43 -5.26 14.18
C SER A 65 -17.28 -4.29 13.99
N ILE A 66 -16.58 -4.44 12.86
CA ILE A 66 -15.58 -3.51 12.32
C ILE A 66 -14.20 -3.67 12.94
N ASN A 67 -13.58 -4.76 12.49
CA ASN A 67 -12.16 -5.04 12.48
C ASN A 67 -11.28 -3.80 12.65
N ILE A 68 -10.58 -3.71 13.79
CA ILE A 68 -9.48 -2.78 14.03
C ILE A 68 -8.47 -2.78 12.88
N LEU A 69 -8.29 -3.95 12.23
CA LEU A 69 -7.46 -4.08 11.04
C LEU A 69 -7.94 -3.18 9.88
N PHE A 70 -9.25 -3.00 9.72
CA PHE A 70 -9.82 -2.12 8.69
C PHE A 70 -9.56 -0.65 9.00
N TYR A 71 -9.70 -0.24 10.26
CA TYR A 71 -9.33 1.12 10.68
C TYR A 71 -7.84 1.37 10.49
N LEU A 72 -6.99 0.40 10.87
CA LEU A 72 -5.54 0.50 10.72
C LEU A 72 -5.15 0.55 9.23
N ALA A 73 -5.76 -0.29 8.38
CA ALA A 73 -5.56 -0.26 6.94
C ALA A 73 -6.00 1.08 6.34
N THR A 74 -7.12 1.65 6.81
CA THR A 74 -7.60 2.96 6.38
C THR A 74 -6.61 4.06 6.73
N ILE A 75 -6.10 4.09 7.96
CA ILE A 75 -5.08 5.06 8.40
C ILE A 75 -3.80 4.94 7.56
N VAL A 76 -3.33 3.71 7.32
CA VAL A 76 -2.15 3.45 6.48
C VAL A 76 -2.38 3.90 5.03
N LEU A 77 -3.57 3.65 4.47
CA LEU A 77 -3.92 4.12 3.12
C LEU A 77 -3.93 5.64 3.04
N PHE A 78 -4.54 6.33 4.01
CA PHE A 78 -4.50 7.80 4.07
C PHE A 78 -3.07 8.32 4.15
N TYR A 79 -2.21 7.71 4.98
CA TYR A 79 -0.80 8.06 5.05
C TYR A 79 -0.08 7.88 3.70
N LEU A 80 -0.31 6.76 3.00
CA LEU A 80 0.27 6.50 1.68
C LEU A 80 -0.19 7.53 0.64
N ILE A 81 -1.48 7.89 0.64
CA ILE A 81 -2.04 8.91 -0.26
C ILE A 81 -1.39 10.27 0.02
N LEU A 82 -1.28 10.67 1.29
CA LEU A 82 -0.62 11.92 1.67
C LEU A 82 0.84 11.93 1.23
N ARG A 83 1.57 10.84 1.47
CA ARG A 83 2.96 10.70 1.05
C ARG A 83 3.11 10.80 -0.48
N LEU A 84 2.19 10.18 -1.23
CA LEU A 84 2.16 10.25 -2.68
C LEU A 84 1.90 11.68 -3.16
N ARG A 85 0.94 12.38 -2.56
CA ARG A 85 0.61 13.78 -2.88
C ARG A 85 1.80 14.72 -2.67
N ILE A 86 2.50 14.58 -1.55
CA ILE A 86 3.71 15.38 -1.26
C ILE A 86 4.81 15.11 -2.29
N ARG A 87 5.03 13.84 -2.64
CA ARG A 87 6.02 13.48 -3.67
C ARG A 87 5.63 14.07 -5.03
N LEU A 88 4.34 14.05 -5.37
CA LEU A 88 3.84 14.61 -6.63
C LEU A 88 4.06 16.13 -6.71
N GLU A 89 3.76 16.87 -5.63
CA GLU A 89 4.02 18.31 -5.57
C GLU A 89 5.52 18.62 -5.77
N LYS A 90 6.40 17.82 -5.16
CA LYS A 90 7.85 17.99 -5.33
C LYS A 90 8.28 17.75 -6.79
N VAL A 91 7.69 16.78 -7.46
CA VAL A 91 7.95 16.51 -8.88
C VAL A 91 7.46 17.67 -9.74
N GLU A 92 6.25 18.18 -9.52
CA GLU A 92 5.70 19.34 -10.24
C GLU A 92 6.55 20.60 -10.07
N ARG A 93 7.01 20.88 -8.84
CA ARG A 93 7.93 22.00 -8.58
C ARG A 93 9.24 21.85 -9.34
N ASN A 94 9.83 20.66 -9.33
CA ASN A 94 11.08 20.41 -10.06
C ASN A 94 10.89 20.57 -11.58
N LEU A 95 9.79 20.06 -12.13
CA LEU A 95 9.45 20.24 -13.55
C LEU A 95 9.29 21.73 -13.90
N THR A 96 8.61 22.49 -13.05
CA THR A 96 8.43 23.94 -13.25
C THR A 96 9.78 24.67 -13.28
N THR A 97 10.70 24.33 -12.38
CA THR A 97 12.06 24.88 -12.36
C THR A 97 12.82 24.53 -13.63
N ILE A 98 12.80 23.25 -14.04
CA ILE A 98 13.48 22.77 -15.25
C ILE A 98 12.95 23.51 -16.49
N VAL A 99 11.63 23.62 -16.64
CA VAL A 99 11.01 24.34 -17.77
C VAL A 99 11.41 25.82 -17.78
N LYS A 100 11.48 26.45 -16.60
CA LYS A 100 11.92 27.85 -16.46
C LYS A 100 13.39 28.03 -16.88
N GLU A 101 14.28 27.13 -16.47
CA GLU A 101 15.69 27.16 -16.87
C GLU A 101 15.87 26.96 -18.38
N ILE A 102 15.14 26.01 -18.97
CA ILE A 102 15.15 25.76 -20.43
C ILE A 102 14.66 27.00 -21.18
N ALA A 103 13.57 27.63 -20.72
CA ALA A 103 13.03 28.84 -21.36
C ALA A 103 13.98 30.03 -21.27
N LEU A 104 14.69 30.21 -20.16
CA LEU A 104 15.71 31.25 -20.00
C LEU A 104 16.96 30.98 -20.86
N THR A 105 17.33 29.71 -21.03
CA THR A 105 18.48 29.31 -21.85
C THR A 105 18.20 29.47 -23.34
N ASN A 106 17.02 29.09 -23.83
CA ASN A 106 16.62 29.20 -25.25
C ASN A 106 16.30 30.64 -25.69
N LYS A 107 16.15 31.59 -24.76
CA LYS A 107 15.89 33.00 -25.08
C LYS A 107 17.19 33.81 -25.29
N LYS A 108 18.35 33.21 -25.01
CA LYS A 108 19.67 33.76 -25.35
C LYS A 108 20.11 33.25 -26.72
#